data_AF-A0ABD5YXP2-F1
#
_entry.id   AF-A0ABD5YXP2-F1
#
_cell.length_a   1.000
_cell.length_b   1.000
_cell.length_c   1.000
_cell.angle_alpha   90.00
_cell.angle_beta   90.00
_cell.angle_gamma   90.00
#
_symmetry.space_group_name_H-M   'P 1'
#
loop_
_entity.id
_entity.type
_entity.pdbx_description
1 polymer ?
#
loop_
_entity_poly.entity_id
_entity_poly.type
_entity_poly.pdbx_seq_one_letter_code
_entity_poly.pdbx_strand_id
1 'polypeptide(L)'
;MIDSIRGELAEALHAATLGEGVACDYHQRPKEISTEESVLVEAMRLVDHPQLQIEQWPEDWVIDAVRCADHAVDEIVAPTRGFEEALISVSLTVSNGVVSVSMPSSDDVSVLDVSPATDGTRPILIDQQLVDARQPNDHGVFRWTRIAGMLAAEPPEPLRGHIENLIEGSQTVPETVEKRI
;
A
#
# COMPACT_ATOMS: atom_id res chain seq x y z
N MET A 1 -3.56 9.42 18.22
CA MET A 1 -3.64 8.45 17.11
C MET A 1 -2.33 8.46 16.34
N ILE A 2 -1.97 9.58 15.69
CA ILE A 2 -0.68 9.71 14.95
C ILE A 2 0.54 9.33 15.79
N ASP A 3 0.66 9.77 17.05
CA ASP A 3 1.83 9.41 17.88
C ASP A 3 1.92 7.91 18.22
N SER A 4 0.79 7.20 18.32
CA SER A 4 0.79 5.73 18.50
C SER A 4 1.28 5.04 17.24
N ILE A 5 0.74 5.45 16.10
CA ILE A 5 1.08 4.92 14.78
C ILE A 5 2.54 5.20 14.44
N ARG A 6 3.07 6.37 14.84
CA ARG A 6 4.48 6.72 14.64
C ARG A 6 5.41 5.71 15.30
N GLY A 7 5.12 5.31 16.54
CA GLY A 7 5.90 4.31 17.26
C GLY A 7 5.81 2.92 16.60
N GLU A 8 4.60 2.49 16.25
CA GLU A 8 4.36 1.21 15.58
C GLU A 8 5.07 1.13 14.21
N LEU A 9 5.02 2.21 13.41
CA LEU A 9 5.72 2.29 12.13
C LEU A 9 7.24 2.27 12.30
N ALA A 10 7.78 3.01 13.28
CA ALA A 10 9.21 3.03 13.55
C ALA A 10 9.74 1.64 13.90
N GLU A 11 9.00 0.89 14.71
CA GLU A 11 9.37 -0.48 15.09
C GLU A 11 9.25 -1.46 13.91
N ALA A 12 8.11 -1.45 13.22
CA ALA A 12 7.81 -2.41 12.16
C ALA A 12 8.67 -2.23 10.90
N LEU A 13 8.96 -0.98 10.52
CA LEU A 13 9.65 -0.66 9.27
C LEU A 13 11.13 -0.34 9.46
N HIS A 14 11.66 -0.53 10.67
CA HIS A 14 13.09 -0.40 10.93
C HIS A 14 13.89 -1.35 10.03
N ALA A 15 14.74 -0.79 9.17
CA ALA A 15 15.55 -1.55 8.21
C ALA A 15 14.72 -2.36 7.18
N ALA A 16 13.45 -2.01 6.95
CA ALA A 16 12.66 -2.59 5.88
C ALA A 16 13.37 -2.38 4.53
N THR A 17 13.50 -3.45 3.75
CA THR A 17 14.29 -3.47 2.50
C THR A 17 13.41 -3.18 1.30
N LEU A 18 13.85 -2.25 0.44
CA LEU A 18 13.20 -1.90 -0.82
C LEU A 18 13.83 -2.61 -2.04
N GLY A 19 15.00 -3.22 -1.87
CA GLY A 19 15.71 -3.98 -2.90
C GLY A 19 16.87 -3.19 -3.54
N GLU A 20 17.34 -3.70 -4.68
CA GLU A 20 18.38 -3.04 -5.49
C GLU A 20 17.73 -1.98 -6.39
N GLY A 21 18.17 -0.73 -6.30
CA GLY A 21 17.64 0.37 -7.12
C GLY A 21 16.17 0.69 -6.82
N VAL A 22 15.92 1.67 -5.96
CA VAL A 22 14.54 2.09 -5.64
C VAL A 22 13.96 2.89 -6.80
N ALA A 23 12.80 2.48 -7.28
CA ALA A 23 12.04 3.21 -8.29
C ALA A 23 10.71 3.70 -7.71
N CYS A 24 10.17 4.75 -8.29
CA CYS A 24 8.85 5.23 -7.94
C CYS A 24 7.77 4.39 -8.64
N ASP A 25 6.84 3.85 -7.83
CA ASP A 25 5.77 2.96 -8.27
C ASP A 25 4.69 3.65 -9.12
N TYR A 26 4.71 4.98 -9.16
CA TYR A 26 3.68 5.80 -9.79
C TYR A 26 4.03 6.26 -11.22
N HIS A 27 5.24 5.96 -11.71
CA HIS A 27 5.57 6.20 -13.12
C HIS A 27 5.21 4.99 -13.99
N GLN A 28 4.72 5.24 -15.20
CA GLN A 28 4.49 4.20 -16.22
C GLN A 28 5.78 3.49 -16.67
N ARG A 29 6.94 4.10 -16.43
CA ARG A 29 8.27 3.54 -16.67
C ARG A 29 9.09 3.68 -15.40
N PRO A 30 9.94 2.70 -15.05
CA PRO A 30 10.78 2.80 -13.86
C PRO A 30 11.57 4.12 -13.86
N LYS A 31 11.30 4.97 -12.86
CA LYS A 31 12.09 6.15 -12.57
C LYS A 31 12.77 5.91 -11.24
N GLU A 32 14.08 5.75 -11.27
CA GLU A 32 14.88 5.63 -10.05
C GLU A 32 14.73 6.87 -9.18
N ILE A 33 14.63 6.66 -7.88
CA ILE A 33 14.58 7.72 -6.89
C ILE A 33 15.98 7.93 -6.35
N SER A 34 16.37 9.20 -6.21
CA SER A 34 17.61 9.54 -5.53
C SER A 34 17.54 9.06 -4.09
N THR A 35 18.54 8.30 -3.65
CA THR A 35 18.66 7.86 -2.26
C THR A 35 19.26 8.93 -1.35
N GLU A 36 19.61 10.10 -1.89
CA GLU A 36 20.18 11.22 -1.13
C GLU A 36 19.09 12.10 -0.48
N GLU A 37 17.84 11.97 -0.93
CA GLU A 37 16.71 12.77 -0.48
C GLU A 37 15.72 11.90 0.32
N SER A 38 14.91 12.55 1.14
CA SER A 38 13.76 11.89 1.76
C SER A 38 12.75 11.51 0.68
N VAL A 39 12.15 10.33 0.83
CA VAL A 39 11.14 9.83 -0.09
C VAL A 39 9.83 9.64 0.65
N LEU A 40 8.73 9.72 -0.08
CA LEU A 40 7.43 9.38 0.46
C LEU A 40 7.19 7.89 0.28
N VAL A 41 6.81 7.24 1.37
CA VAL A 41 6.46 5.84 1.42
C VAL A 41 5.03 5.72 1.92
N GLU A 42 4.25 4.93 1.20
CA GLU A 42 2.97 4.44 1.68
C GLU A 42 3.23 3.15 2.43
N ALA A 43 2.84 3.13 3.70
CA ALA A 43 2.82 1.94 4.51
C ALA A 43 1.37 1.51 4.72
N MET A 44 1.15 0.22 4.83
CA MET A 44 -0.17 -0.31 5.13
C MET A 44 -0.12 -1.42 6.16
N ARG A 45 -1.25 -1.66 6.82
CA ARG A 45 -1.51 -2.77 7.71
C ARG A 45 -2.89 -3.34 7.39
N LEU A 46 -2.97 -4.65 7.26
CA LEU A 46 -4.26 -5.34 7.06
C LEU A 46 -4.96 -5.51 8.40
N VAL A 47 -6.25 -5.22 8.44
CA VAL A 47 -7.08 -5.30 9.66
C VAL A 47 -8.43 -5.91 9.32
N ASP A 48 -8.70 -7.13 9.78
CA ASP A 48 -10.01 -7.81 9.68
C ASP A 48 -10.64 -7.78 8.26
N HIS A 49 -9.87 -8.16 7.23
CA HIS A 49 -10.35 -8.14 5.84
C HIS A 49 -11.42 -9.21 5.56
N PRO A 50 -12.69 -8.86 5.29
CA PRO A 50 -13.82 -9.80 5.36
C PRO A 50 -13.91 -10.81 4.20
N GLN A 51 -13.16 -10.61 3.12
CA GLN A 51 -13.30 -11.39 1.88
C GLN A 51 -12.14 -12.36 1.63
N LEU A 52 -11.08 -12.30 2.42
CA LEU A 52 -9.85 -13.02 2.15
C LEU A 52 -9.65 -14.11 3.22
N GLN A 53 -9.35 -15.32 2.75
CA GLN A 53 -9.08 -16.46 3.63
C GLN A 53 -7.58 -16.72 3.63
N ILE A 54 -6.82 -15.86 4.33
CA ILE A 54 -5.37 -16.04 4.48
C ILE A 54 -5.09 -16.69 5.83
N GLU A 55 -4.32 -17.77 5.82
CA GLU A 55 -3.97 -18.52 7.02
C GLU A 55 -3.08 -17.72 7.98
N GLN A 56 -2.20 -16.86 7.44
CA GLN A 56 -1.35 -15.98 8.21
C GLN A 56 -1.29 -14.58 7.60
N TRP A 57 -1.85 -13.62 8.31
CA TRP A 57 -1.80 -12.20 7.95
C TRP A 57 -0.49 -11.57 8.44
N PRO A 58 0.12 -10.64 7.70
CA PRO A 58 1.07 -9.71 8.30
C PRO A 58 0.29 -8.84 9.31
N GLU A 59 0.60 -9.00 10.59
CA GLU A 59 0.02 -8.16 11.65
C GLU A 59 0.71 -6.80 11.73
N ASP A 60 1.90 -6.68 11.15
CA ASP A 60 2.73 -5.47 11.18
C ASP A 60 2.49 -4.55 9.97
N TRP A 61 2.97 -3.31 10.11
CA TRP A 61 3.05 -2.37 9.00
C TRP A 61 4.05 -2.88 7.95
N VAL A 62 3.66 -2.78 6.69
CA VAL A 62 4.49 -3.16 5.55
C VAL A 62 4.58 -2.00 4.57
N ILE A 63 5.73 -1.89 3.90
CA ILE A 63 5.88 -0.93 2.80
C ILE A 63 5.02 -1.41 1.64
N ASP A 64 4.18 -0.51 1.15
CA ASP A 64 3.31 -0.74 0.00
C ASP A 64 3.89 -0.13 -1.27
N ALA A 65 4.18 1.17 -1.24
CA ALA A 65 4.60 1.92 -2.42
C ALA A 65 5.57 3.05 -2.07
N VAL A 66 6.44 3.39 -3.03
CA VAL A 66 7.41 4.47 -2.96
C VAL A 66 7.08 5.55 -4.00
N ARG A 67 7.07 6.79 -3.56
CA ARG A 67 6.80 7.98 -4.37
C ARG A 67 8.04 8.87 -4.48
N CYS A 68 8.34 9.31 -5.70
CA CYS A 68 9.31 10.37 -5.93
C CYS A 68 8.65 11.75 -5.70
N ALA A 69 9.47 12.80 -5.72
CA ALA A 69 9.00 14.19 -5.58
C ALA A 69 7.92 14.59 -6.60
N ASP A 70 7.96 14.07 -7.84
CA ASP A 70 6.96 14.38 -8.88
C ASP A 70 5.57 13.80 -8.55
N HIS A 71 5.53 12.74 -7.74
CA HIS A 71 4.30 12.05 -7.32
C HIS A 71 4.02 12.23 -5.82
N ALA A 72 4.61 13.27 -5.22
CA ALA A 72 4.36 13.61 -3.84
C ALA A 72 2.89 14.01 -3.64
N VAL A 73 2.33 13.58 -2.51
CA VAL A 73 0.98 13.92 -2.06
C VAL A 73 1.04 14.26 -0.59
N ASP A 74 0.08 15.03 -0.10
CA ASP A 74 0.01 15.43 1.32
C ASP A 74 -1.00 14.56 2.11
N GLU A 75 -1.87 13.83 1.42
CA GLU A 75 -2.94 13.01 1.99
C GLU A 75 -2.94 11.63 1.32
N ILE A 76 -3.33 10.60 2.09
CA ILE A 76 -3.52 9.23 1.58
C ILE A 76 -5.01 8.94 1.35
N VAL A 77 -5.29 7.87 0.61
CA VAL A 77 -6.64 7.52 0.14
C VAL A 77 -7.63 7.40 1.31
N ALA A 78 -8.91 7.66 1.02
CA ALA A 78 -10.00 7.57 1.97
C ALA A 78 -10.04 6.22 2.73
N PRO A 79 -10.54 6.21 3.99
CA PRO A 79 -10.64 5.02 4.81
C PRO A 79 -11.25 3.84 4.07
N THR A 80 -10.58 2.70 4.17
CA THR A 80 -10.99 1.45 3.52
C THR A 80 -11.20 0.38 4.58
N ARG A 81 -12.31 -0.34 4.50
CA ARG A 81 -12.55 -1.47 5.41
C ARG A 81 -11.55 -2.57 5.09
N GLY A 82 -10.80 -3.03 6.09
CA GLY A 82 -9.77 -4.05 5.86
C GLY A 82 -8.34 -3.53 5.93
N PHE A 83 -8.14 -2.20 5.87
CA PHE A 83 -6.82 -1.58 5.68
C PHE A 83 -6.64 -0.34 6.55
N GLU A 84 -5.53 -0.31 7.26
CA GLU A 84 -4.95 0.92 7.77
C GLU A 84 -3.81 1.33 6.86
N GLU A 85 -3.70 2.63 6.58
CA GLU A 85 -2.70 3.18 5.69
C GLU A 85 -2.06 4.39 6.33
N ALA A 86 -0.77 4.57 6.09
CA ALA A 86 -0.02 5.72 6.55
C ALA A 86 0.87 6.22 5.43
N LEU A 87 0.88 7.54 5.26
CA LEU A 87 1.84 8.22 4.41
C LEU A 87 2.96 8.75 5.28
N ILE A 88 4.18 8.30 5.01
CA ILE A 88 5.37 8.68 5.77
C ILE A 88 6.44 9.24 4.87
N SER A 89 7.17 10.24 5.36
CA SER A 89 8.42 10.69 4.77
C SER A 89 9.58 10.00 5.48
N VAL A 90 10.43 9.31 4.73
CA VAL A 90 11.55 8.53 5.27
C VAL A 90 12.84 8.80 4.52
N SER A 91 13.96 8.65 5.24
CA SER A 91 15.29 8.67 4.63
C SER A 91 15.68 7.27 4.18
N LEU A 92 16.24 7.19 2.98
CA LEU A 92 16.78 5.94 2.44
C LEU A 92 18.23 5.75 2.88
N THR A 93 18.61 4.51 3.13
CA THR A 93 20.00 4.12 3.38
C THR A 93 20.40 3.06 2.38
N VAL A 94 21.61 3.20 1.82
CA VAL A 94 22.17 2.25 0.87
C VAL A 94 23.33 1.52 1.51
N SER A 95 23.28 0.19 1.53
CA SER A 95 24.35 -0.66 2.03
C SER A 95 24.53 -1.84 1.08
N ASN A 96 25.74 -2.01 0.54
CA ASN A 96 26.08 -3.07 -0.42
C ASN A 96 25.13 -3.16 -1.63
N GLY A 97 24.65 -2.01 -2.14
CA GLY A 97 23.72 -1.95 -3.27
C GLY A 97 22.25 -2.21 -2.91
N VAL A 98 21.96 -2.59 -1.67
CA VAL A 98 20.60 -2.74 -1.16
C VAL A 98 20.14 -1.43 -0.55
N VAL A 99 18.95 -0.98 -0.92
CA VAL A 99 18.31 0.18 -0.34
C VAL A 99 17.31 -0.25 0.72
N SER A 100 17.38 0.41 1.87
CA SER A 100 16.51 0.16 3.02
C SER A 100 15.97 1.48 3.57
N VAL A 101 14.83 1.39 4.24
CA VAL A 101 14.29 2.49 5.04
C VAL A 101 15.04 2.55 6.37
N SER A 102 15.49 3.75 6.74
CA SER A 102 16.18 3.98 8.02
C SER A 102 15.33 4.89 8.90
N MET A 103 14.78 4.29 9.97
CA MET A 103 14.02 4.99 11.00
C MET A 103 14.61 4.60 12.36
N PRO A 104 15.64 5.32 12.84
CA PRO A 104 16.36 4.93 14.05
C PRO A 104 15.55 5.14 15.34
N SER A 105 14.56 6.04 15.32
CA SER A 105 13.63 6.25 16.44
C SER A 105 12.25 6.67 15.96
N SER A 106 11.26 6.60 16.84
CA SER A 106 9.92 7.13 16.57
C SER A 106 9.96 8.62 16.24
N ASP A 107 10.85 9.40 16.83
CA ASP A 107 10.92 10.86 16.63
C ASP A 107 11.42 11.23 15.22
N ASP A 108 12.10 10.30 14.54
CA ASP A 108 12.59 10.46 13.17
C ASP A 108 11.54 10.07 12.11
N VAL A 109 10.38 9.55 12.52
CA VAL A 109 9.31 9.17 11.60
C VAL A 109 8.37 10.35 11.35
N SER A 110 8.47 10.92 10.15
CA SER A 110 7.57 11.97 9.70
C SER A 110 6.30 11.38 9.09
N VAL A 111 5.32 11.03 9.93
CA VAL A 111 3.97 10.66 9.48
C VAL A 111 3.23 11.90 8.99
N LEU A 112 2.89 11.92 7.71
CA LEU A 112 2.17 13.02 7.06
C LEU A 112 0.66 12.88 7.20
N ASP A 113 0.15 11.68 6.94
CA ASP A 113 -1.28 11.38 7.01
C ASP A 113 -1.54 9.90 7.36
N VAL A 114 -2.73 9.61 7.88
CA VAL A 114 -3.18 8.27 8.27
C VAL A 114 -4.63 8.06 7.87
N SER A 115 -4.89 6.96 7.19
CA SER A 115 -6.23 6.48 6.87
C SER A 115 -6.56 5.23 7.70
N PRO A 116 -7.50 5.32 8.67
CA PRO A 116 -7.83 4.20 9.54
C PRO A 116 -8.69 3.13 8.84
N ALA A 117 -8.57 1.87 9.29
CA ALA A 117 -9.49 0.81 8.93
C ALA A 117 -10.85 1.09 9.58
N THR A 118 -11.82 1.47 8.75
CA THR A 118 -13.20 1.73 9.20
C THR A 118 -14.19 1.12 8.23
N ASP A 119 -15.49 1.10 8.55
CA ASP A 119 -16.57 0.73 7.61
C ASP A 119 -16.76 1.72 6.45
N GLY A 120 -15.71 2.44 6.04
CA GLY A 120 -15.70 3.43 4.97
C GLY A 120 -15.89 2.80 3.58
N THR A 121 -14.97 3.09 2.65
CA THR A 121 -15.02 2.51 1.30
C THR A 121 -14.91 0.99 1.41
N ARG A 122 -15.74 0.24 0.68
CA ARG A 122 -15.62 -1.23 0.63
C ARG A 122 -14.23 -1.58 0.10
N PRO A 123 -13.54 -2.57 0.68
CA PRO A 123 -12.31 -3.05 0.09
C PRO A 123 -12.58 -3.53 -1.32
N ILE A 124 -11.55 -3.46 -2.14
CA ILE A 124 -11.59 -4.05 -3.47
C ILE A 124 -11.85 -5.54 -3.32
N LEU A 125 -12.66 -6.06 -4.23
CA LEU A 125 -12.76 -7.49 -4.41
C LEU A 125 -11.39 -7.96 -4.90
N ILE A 126 -10.63 -8.58 -4.01
CA ILE A 126 -9.32 -9.15 -4.33
C ILE A 126 -9.55 -10.62 -4.60
N ASP A 127 -9.16 -11.07 -5.80
CA ASP A 127 -9.26 -12.48 -6.17
C ASP A 127 -8.25 -13.30 -5.35
N GLN A 128 -8.71 -14.38 -4.72
CA GLN A 128 -7.85 -15.27 -3.95
C GLN A 128 -6.71 -15.85 -4.81
N GLN A 129 -6.91 -16.06 -6.11
CA GLN A 129 -5.85 -16.50 -7.01
C GLN A 129 -4.73 -15.48 -7.19
N LEU A 130 -5.05 -14.18 -7.15
CA LEU A 130 -4.03 -13.11 -7.14
C LEU A 130 -3.22 -13.16 -5.85
N VAL A 131 -3.91 -13.37 -4.74
CA VAL A 131 -3.30 -13.53 -3.42
C VAL A 131 -2.40 -14.76 -3.41
N ASP A 132 -2.85 -15.89 -3.94
CA ASP A 132 -2.08 -17.14 -3.98
C ASP A 132 -0.88 -17.07 -4.95
N ALA A 133 -0.98 -16.25 -6.01
CA ALA A 133 0.08 -16.05 -6.99
C ALA A 133 1.14 -15.01 -6.58
N ARG A 134 0.95 -14.29 -5.46
CA ARG A 134 1.87 -13.24 -5.02
C ARG A 134 3.24 -13.81 -4.63
N GLN A 135 4.28 -13.01 -4.79
CA GLN A 135 5.58 -13.33 -4.20
C GLN A 135 5.46 -13.28 -2.67
N PRO A 136 6.21 -14.12 -1.92
CA PRO A 136 6.32 -13.95 -0.47
C PRO A 136 6.67 -12.48 -0.16
N ASN A 137 5.88 -11.85 0.70
CA ASN A 137 5.98 -10.43 1.10
C ASN A 137 5.55 -9.38 0.06
N ASP A 138 4.98 -9.76 -1.10
CA ASP A 138 4.30 -8.79 -1.98
C ASP A 138 2.91 -8.48 -1.43
N HIS A 139 2.88 -7.64 -0.40
CA HIS A 139 1.64 -7.16 0.19
C HIS A 139 1.00 -6.06 -0.66
N GLY A 140 1.72 -5.47 -1.62
CA GLY A 140 1.15 -4.46 -2.51
C GLY A 140 0.00 -4.98 -3.39
N VAL A 141 -0.15 -6.29 -3.54
CA VAL A 141 -1.31 -6.92 -4.18
C VAL A 141 -2.64 -6.54 -3.54
N PHE A 142 -2.63 -6.06 -2.29
CA PHE A 142 -3.85 -5.73 -1.56
C PHE A 142 -4.32 -4.27 -1.77
N ARG A 143 -3.57 -3.41 -2.48
CA ARG A 143 -3.92 -1.99 -2.64
C ARG A 143 -4.49 -1.63 -4.00
N TRP A 144 -5.51 -0.77 -3.98
CA TRP A 144 -6.21 -0.27 -5.16
C TRP A 144 -5.29 0.33 -6.19
N THR A 145 -4.37 1.18 -5.75
CA THR A 145 -3.52 1.98 -6.64
C THR A 145 -2.59 1.08 -7.44
N ARG A 146 -2.09 0.02 -6.83
CA ARG A 146 -1.29 -1.00 -7.49
C ARG A 146 -2.13 -1.89 -8.40
N ILE A 147 -3.32 -2.33 -7.98
CA ILE A 147 -4.27 -3.06 -8.85
C ILE A 147 -4.68 -2.21 -10.06
N ALA A 148 -5.03 -0.94 -9.84
CA ALA A 148 -5.38 0.05 -10.86
C ALA A 148 -4.19 0.40 -11.76
N GLY A 149 -2.97 0.45 -11.21
CA GLY A 149 -1.74 0.61 -11.97
C GLY A 149 -1.44 -0.60 -12.86
N MET A 150 -1.57 -1.81 -12.32
CA MET A 150 -1.46 -3.07 -13.07
C MET A 150 -2.50 -3.15 -14.20
N LEU A 151 -3.72 -2.66 -13.94
CA LEU A 151 -4.79 -2.54 -14.92
C LEU A 151 -4.45 -1.55 -16.04
N ALA A 152 -3.97 -0.37 -15.68
CA ALA A 152 -3.55 0.65 -16.64
C ALA A 152 -2.33 0.21 -17.47
N ALA A 153 -1.52 -0.72 -16.95
CA ALA A 153 -0.32 -1.26 -17.57
C ALA A 153 -0.57 -2.47 -18.48
N GLU A 154 -1.83 -2.81 -18.81
CA GLU A 154 -2.18 -3.94 -19.67
C GLU A 154 -1.68 -5.30 -19.12
N PRO A 155 -2.35 -5.87 -18.12
CA PRO A 155 -1.87 -7.07 -17.43
C PRO A 155 -1.80 -8.29 -18.37
N PRO A 156 -0.94 -9.29 -18.08
CA PRO A 156 -0.79 -10.50 -18.89
C PRO A 156 -2.11 -11.24 -19.12
N GLU A 157 -2.25 -11.89 -20.27
CA GLU A 157 -3.38 -12.74 -20.69
C GLU A 157 -3.40 -14.10 -19.95
N PRO A 158 -3.53 -14.07 -18.61
CA PRO A 158 -4.74 -14.62 -17.96
C PRO A 158 -5.36 -13.69 -16.89
N LEU A 159 -4.64 -12.66 -16.46
CA LEU A 159 -5.01 -11.72 -15.39
C LEU A 159 -5.99 -10.66 -15.89
N ARG A 160 -5.88 -10.26 -17.16
CA ARG A 160 -6.71 -9.21 -17.77
C ARG A 160 -8.21 -9.45 -17.60
N GLY A 161 -8.72 -10.59 -18.08
CA GLY A 161 -10.15 -10.91 -17.96
C GLY A 161 -10.63 -11.06 -16.50
N HIS A 162 -9.74 -11.44 -15.58
CA HIS A 162 -10.10 -11.56 -14.16
C HIS A 162 -10.23 -10.19 -13.51
N ILE A 163 -9.30 -9.27 -13.77
CA ILE A 163 -9.34 -7.94 -13.18
C ILE A 163 -10.46 -7.09 -13.81
N GLU A 164 -10.75 -7.26 -15.10
CA GLU A 164 -11.94 -6.67 -15.75
C GLU A 164 -13.25 -7.09 -15.04
N ASN A 165 -13.39 -8.38 -14.69
CA ASN A 165 -14.55 -8.88 -13.93
C ASN A 165 -14.63 -8.31 -12.50
N LEU A 166 -13.49 -8.06 -11.84
CA LEU A 166 -13.45 -7.43 -10.50
C LEU A 166 -13.94 -5.98 -10.57
N ILE A 167 -13.57 -5.25 -11.62
CA ILE A 167 -14.04 -3.87 -11.86
C ILE A 167 -15.55 -3.87 -12.12
N GLU A 168 -16.03 -4.73 -13.03
CA GLU A 168 -17.46 -4.82 -13.35
C GLU A 168 -18.30 -5.24 -12.12
N GLY A 169 -17.78 -6.16 -11.30
CA GLY A 169 -18.40 -6.55 -10.02
C GLY A 169 -18.41 -5.42 -8.98
N SER A 170 -17.40 -4.55 -8.96
CA SER A 170 -17.33 -3.40 -8.04
C SER A 170 -18.30 -2.26 -8.42
N GLN A 171 -18.69 -2.14 -9.69
CA GLN A 171 -19.61 -1.12 -10.18
C GLN A 171 -21.10 -1.48 -10.02
N THR A 172 -21.42 -2.68 -9.54
CA THR A 172 -22.80 -3.18 -9.38
C THR A 172 -23.32 -3.19 -7.94
N VAL A 173 -22.87 -2.23 -7.10
CA VAL A 173 -23.52 -2.03 -5.78
C VAL A 173 -24.88 -1.34 -6.00
N PRO A 174 -26.00 -1.90 -5.52
CA PRO A 174 -27.32 -1.27 -5.65
C PRO A 174 -27.35 0.06 -4.89
N GLU A 175 -27.84 1.11 -5.53
CA GLU A 175 -28.25 2.38 -4.91
C GLU A 175 -29.42 2.16 -3.93
N THR A 176 -29.20 1.47 -2.82
CA THR A 176 -30.20 1.39 -1.74
C THR A 176 -29.50 1.24 -0.40
N VAL A 177 -28.95 2.35 0.08
CA VAL A 177 -28.97 2.63 1.52
C VAL A 177 -30.13 3.61 1.71
N GLU A 178 -31.32 3.05 1.92
CA GLU A 178 -32.45 3.83 2.42
C GLU A 178 -32.03 4.54 3.70
N LYS A 179 -32.16 5.87 3.69
CA LYS A 179 -32.13 6.69 4.90
C LYS A 179 -33.20 6.17 5.85
N ARG A 180 -32.79 5.45 6.90
CA ARG A 180 -33.61 5.34 8.11
C ARG A 180 -33.48 6.65 8.87
N ILE A 181 -34.61 7.37 8.89
CA ILE A 181 -34.89 8.55 9.71
C ILE A 181 -34.96 8.12 11.18
#